data_AF-A0A4U2F0D0-F1
#
_entry.id   AF-A0A4U2F0D0-F1
#
_cell.length_a   1.000
_cell.length_b   1.000
_cell.length_c   1.000
_cell.angle_alpha   90.00
_cell.angle_beta   90.00
_cell.angle_gamma   90.00
#
_symmetry.space_group_name_H-M   'P 1'
#
loop_
_entity.id
_entity.type
_entity.pdbx_description
1 polymer ?
#
loop_
_entity_poly.entity_id
_entity_poly.type
_entity_poly.pdbx_seq_one_letter_code
_entity_poly.pdbx_strand_id
1 'polypeptide(L)' 'TNPYGRSKLMVEECLTDFQQANPDWSITLLRYFNPVGSHPSGELGEDPQGIPN' A
#
# COMPACT_ATOMS: atom_id res chain seq x y z
N THR A 1 16.28 -5.12 8.55
CA THR A 1 15.19 -5.84 7.83
C THR A 1 13.87 -5.46 8.47
N ASN A 2 13.02 -4.68 7.81
CA ASN A 2 11.72 -4.24 8.37
C ASN A 2 10.62 -5.27 8.00
N PRO A 3 9.95 -5.91 8.98
CA PRO A 3 8.85 -6.84 8.72
C PRO A 3 7.72 -6.26 7.88
N TYR A 4 7.40 -4.96 8.05
CA TYR A 4 6.39 -4.27 7.25
C TYR A 4 6.76 -4.27 5.76
N GLY A 5 7.96 -3.80 5.42
CA GLY A 5 8.44 -3.79 4.04
C GLY A 5 8.51 -5.19 3.43
N ARG A 6 8.94 -6.18 4.22
CA ARG A 6 9.00 -7.59 3.76
C ARG A 6 7.62 -8.17 3.47
N SER A 7 6.62 -7.84 4.28
CA SER A 7 5.24 -8.30 4.03
C SER A 7 4.67 -7.76 2.71
N LYS A 8 5.00 -6.51 2.34
CA LYS A 8 4.57 -5.92 1.07
C LYS A 8 5.22 -6.62 -0.13
N LEU A 9 6.52 -6.90 -0.04
CA LEU A 9 7.23 -7.66 -1.09
C LEU A 9 6.61 -9.05 -1.30
N MET A 10 6.33 -9.78 -0.23
CA MET A 10 5.69 -11.10 -0.32
C MET A 10 4.32 -11.04 -1.03
N VAL A 11 3.52 -10.00 -0.75
CA VAL A 11 2.22 -9.80 -1.42
C VAL A 11 2.41 -9.53 -2.91
N GLU A 12 3.39 -8.71 -3.30
CA GLU A 12 3.68 -8.44 -4.71
C GLU A 12 4.09 -9.72 -5.47
N GLU A 13 4.93 -10.55 -4.86
CA GLU A 13 5.34 -11.85 -5.42
C GLU A 13 4.13 -12.78 -5.59
N CYS A 14 3.30 -12.94 -4.54
CA CYS A 14 2.10 -13.78 -4.62
C CYS A 14 1.10 -13.31 -5.68
N LEU A 15 0.86 -12.00 -5.80
CA LEU A 15 -0.04 -11.44 -6.81
C LEU A 15 0.49 -11.63 -8.23
N THR A 16 1.81 -11.55 -8.39
CA THR A 16 2.49 -11.78 -9.67
C THR A 16 2.32 -13.23 -10.11
N ASP A 17 2.56 -14.19 -9.22
CA ASP A 17 2.36 -15.62 -9.51
C ASP A 17 0.88 -15.94 -9.76
N PHE A 18 -0.03 -15.31 -9.01
CA PHE A 18 -1.46 -15.49 -9.20
C PHE A 18 -1.93 -15.02 -10.58
N GLN A 19 -1.48 -13.85 -11.05
CA GLN A 19 -1.85 -13.34 -12.36
C GLN A 19 -1.27 -14.20 -13.49
N GLN A 20 -0.05 -14.72 -13.32
CA GLN A 20 0.53 -15.68 -14.27
C GLN A 20 -0.32 -16.95 -14.41
N ALA A 21 -0.87 -17.46 -13.29
CA ALA A 21 -1.77 -18.61 -13.31
C ALA A 21 -3.19 -18.27 -13.82
N ASN A 22 -3.59 -17.00 -13.77
CA ASN A 22 -4.95 -16.53 -14.09
C ASN A 22 -4.89 -15.27 -14.99
N PRO A 23 -4.59 -15.42 -16.29
CA PRO A 23 -4.24 -14.29 -17.17
C PRO A 23 -5.38 -13.28 -17.39
N ASP A 24 -6.62 -13.66 -17.14
CA ASP A 24 -7.79 -12.78 -17.25
C ASP A 24 -7.83 -11.69 -16.16
N TRP A 25 -7.03 -11.83 -15.10
CA TRP A 25 -6.94 -10.84 -14.03
C TRP A 25 -6.01 -9.68 -14.40
N SER A 26 -6.47 -8.45 -14.08
CA SER A 26 -5.66 -7.24 -14.16
C SER A 26 -5.30 -6.77 -12.76
N ILE A 27 -4.00 -6.71 -12.46
CA ILE A 27 -3.46 -6.32 -11.15
C ILE A 27 -2.45 -5.22 -11.35
N THR A 28 -2.59 -4.12 -10.59
CA THR A 28 -1.65 -2.99 -10.60
C THR A 28 -1.03 -2.81 -9.21
N LEU A 29 0.30 -2.80 -9.14
CA LEU A 29 1.05 -2.61 -7.90
C LEU A 29 1.39 -1.11 -7.72
N LEU A 30 0.61 -0.40 -6.92
CA LEU A 30 0.84 1.02 -6.61
C LEU A 30 1.76 1.16 -5.40
N ARG A 31 3.03 1.49 -5.66
CA ARG A 31 4.06 1.69 -4.63
C ARG A 31 4.12 3.16 -4.21
N TYR A 32 3.44 3.50 -3.12
CA TYR A 32 3.52 4.84 -2.54
C TYR A 32 4.84 5.06 -1.82
N PHE A 33 5.31 6.31 -1.86
CA PHE A 33 6.41 6.78 -1.03
C PHE A 33 5.83 7.36 0.26
N ASN A 34 5.86 8.68 0.40
CA ASN A 34 5.38 9.38 1.58
C ASN A 34 4.16 10.23 1.19
N PRO A 35 2.93 9.69 1.29
CA PRO A 35 1.73 10.50 1.10
C PRO A 35 1.66 11.58 2.19
N VAL A 36 1.38 12.83 1.79
CA VAL A 36 1.25 13.98 2.70
C VAL A 36 0.15 14.92 2.22
N GLY A 37 -0.32 15.79 3.11
CA GLY A 37 -1.37 16.77 2.84
C GLY A 37 -2.74 16.34 3.37
N SER A 38 -3.78 17.08 2.97
CA SER A 38 -5.16 16.87 3.40
C SER A 38 -6.12 17.33 2.30
N HIS A 39 -7.40 17.02 2.45
CA HIS A 39 -8.42 17.50 1.53
C HIS A 39 -8.53 19.04 1.62
N PRO A 40 -8.63 19.78 0.49
CA PRO A 40 -8.59 21.25 0.49
C PRO A 40 -9.75 21.92 1.25
N SER A 41 -10.86 21.21 1.52
CA SER A 41 -11.93 21.73 2.38
C SER A 41 -11.51 21.88 3.86
N GLY A 42 -10.43 21.20 4.27
CA GLY A 42 -9.98 21.16 5.67
C GLY A 42 -10.77 20.18 6.55
N GLU A 43 -11.74 19.46 5.99
CA GLU A 43 -12.62 18.55 6.75
C GLU A 43 -12.11 17.10 6.82
N LEU A 44 -11.11 16.75 6.00
CA LEU A 44 -10.52 15.40 5.93
C LEU A 44 -8.99 15.47 5.88
N GLY A 45 -8.34 14.71 6.75
CA GLY A 45 -6.89 14.60 6.83
C GLY A 45 -6.49 13.34 7.60
N GLU A 46 -5.18 13.17 7.81
CA GLU A 46 -4.68 12.11 8.67
C GLU A 46 -5.00 12.42 10.14
N ASP A 47 -5.63 11.47 10.83
CA ASP A 47 -5.98 11.56 12.26
C ASP A 47 -5.41 10.34 13.00
N PRO A 48 -4.09 10.32 13.28
CA PRO A 48 -3.45 9.19 13.91
C PRO A 48 -3.88 9.08 15.38
N GLN A 49 -4.28 7.89 15.79
CA GLN A 49 -4.65 7.63 17.18
C GLN A 49 -3.41 7.33 18.03
N GLY A 50 -3.29 8.02 19.18
CA GLY A 50 -2.22 7.80 20.15
C GLY A 50 -1.00 8.72 19.95
N ILE A 51 0.07 8.45 20.69
CA ILE A 51 1.32 9.20 20.58
C ILE A 51 2.11 8.64 19.39
N PRO A 52 2.58 9.48 18.44
CA PRO A 52 3.41 9.03 17.33
C PRO A 52 4.68 8.32 17.85
N ASN A 53 5.02 7.18 17.24
CA ASN A 53 6.28 6.44 17.49
C ASN A 53 7.43 6.99 16.63
#